data_AF-N8Q042-F1
#
_entry.id   AF-N8Q042-F1
#
_cell.length_a   1.000
_cell.length_b   1.000
_cell.length_c   1.000
_cell.angle_alpha   90.00
_cell.angle_beta   90.00
_cell.angle_gamma   90.00
#
_symmetry.space_group_name_H-M   'P 1'
#
loop_
_entity.id
_entity.type
_entity.pdbx_description
1 polymer ?
#
loop_
_entity_poly.entity_id
_entity_poly.type
_entity_poly.pdbx_seq_one_letter_code
_entity_poly.pdbx_strand_id
1 'polypeptide(L)'
;MYAVIIVAVFLFSFLYTYYRGKERLKASRQLFDHSTFLAPVNMFMTGFSKLPNQPFFDVAQFPELKPLQDNWQVIREEAIQLQSQIKAAEKIMMQVLTHSLNVAGNVST
;
A
#
# COMPACT_ATOMS: atom_id res chain seq x y z
N MET A 1 32.79 -7.22 -18.94
CA MET A 1 32.55 -8.29 -17.95
C MET A 1 31.35 -8.00 -17.06
N TYR A 2 31.31 -6.88 -16.34
CA TYR A 2 30.19 -6.52 -15.44
C TYR A 2 28.83 -6.36 -16.13
N ALA A 3 28.78 -5.75 -17.31
CA ALA A 3 27.52 -5.59 -18.05
C ALA A 3 26.85 -6.92 -18.39
N VAL A 4 27.64 -7.95 -18.72
CA VAL A 4 27.12 -9.30 -19.04
C VAL A 4 26.53 -9.96 -17.80
N ILE A 5 27.18 -9.79 -16.63
CA ILE A 5 26.69 -10.31 -15.35
C ILE A 5 25.35 -9.66 -15.00
N ILE A 6 25.25 -8.34 -15.14
CA ILE A 6 24.01 -7.59 -14.86
C ILE A 6 22.88 -8.08 -15.78
N VAL A 7 23.13 -8.16 -17.09
CA VAL A 7 22.13 -8.64 -18.06
C VAL A 7 21.71 -10.08 -17.77
N ALA A 8 22.65 -10.97 -17.40
CA ALA A 8 22.35 -12.34 -17.03
C ALA A 8 21.43 -12.43 -15.80
N VAL A 9 21.73 -11.66 -14.74
CA VAL A 9 20.88 -11.61 -13.52
C VAL A 9 19.47 -11.13 -13.86
N PHE A 10 19.32 -10.10 -14.69
CA PHE A 10 18.01 -9.64 -15.14
C PHE A 10 17.26 -10.69 -15.95
N LEU A 11 17.95 -11.37 -16.88
CA LEU A 11 17.36 -12.44 -17.69
C LEU A 11 16.86 -13.59 -16.81
N PHE A 12 17.70 -14.07 -15.88
CA PHE A 12 17.31 -15.12 -14.94
C PHE A 12 16.14 -14.71 -14.04
N SER A 13 16.13 -13.47 -13.56
CA SER A 13 15.04 -12.94 -12.73
C SER A 13 13.72 -12.84 -13.48
N PHE A 14 13.79 -12.44 -14.75
CA PHE A 14 12.65 -12.42 -15.64
C PHE A 14 12.10 -13.83 -15.89
N LEU A 15 12.97 -14.79 -16.25
CA LEU A 15 12.57 -16.18 -16.44
C LEU A 15 11.92 -16.76 -15.17
N TYR A 16 12.55 -16.60 -14.00
CA TYR A 16 12.00 -17.07 -12.74
C TYR A 16 10.60 -16.52 -12.47
N THR A 17 10.41 -15.20 -12.61
CA THR A 17 9.11 -14.55 -12.37
C THR A 17 8.05 -15.04 -13.36
N TYR A 18 8.44 -15.24 -14.63
CA TYR A 18 7.57 -15.76 -15.68
C TYR A 18 7.10 -17.20 -15.41
N TYR A 19 7.99 -18.08 -14.96
CA TYR A 19 7.65 -19.47 -14.64
C TYR A 19 6.94 -19.63 -13.29
N ARG A 20 7.10 -18.66 -12.38
CA ARG A 20 6.46 -18.66 -11.05
C ARG A 20 4.97 -18.30 -11.10
N GLY A 21 4.50 -17.55 -12.09
CA GLY A 21 3.09 -17.20 -12.25
C GLY A 21 2.24 -18.38 -12.76
N LYS A 22 1.19 -18.77 -12.02
CA LYS A 22 0.20 -19.77 -12.47
C LYS A 22 -0.74 -19.21 -13.55
N GLU A 23 -1.20 -17.97 -13.38
CA GLU A 23 -1.98 -17.23 -14.38
C GLU A 23 -1.05 -16.32 -15.18
N ARG A 24 -0.91 -16.58 -16.48
CA ARG A 24 0.08 -15.92 -17.34
C ARG A 24 -0.56 -14.72 -18.03
N LEU A 25 -0.20 -13.51 -17.63
CA LEU A 25 -0.38 -12.33 -18.49
C LEU A 25 0.56 -12.44 -19.70
N LYS A 26 0.16 -11.84 -20.83
CA LYS A 26 1.00 -11.81 -22.05
C LYS A 26 2.38 -11.22 -21.70
N ALA A 27 3.45 -11.93 -22.04
CA ALA A 27 4.84 -11.54 -21.74
C ALA A 27 5.17 -10.11 -22.22
N SER A 28 4.57 -9.67 -23.33
CA SER A 28 4.69 -8.31 -23.84
C SER A 28 4.14 -7.24 -22.89
N ARG A 29 3.08 -7.52 -22.13
CA ARG A 29 2.51 -6.57 -21.17
C ARG A 29 3.28 -6.56 -19.85
N GLN A 30 3.92 -7.68 -19.50
CA GLN A 30 4.70 -7.82 -18.28
C GLN A 30 6.07 -7.13 -18.40
N LEU A 31 6.72 -7.22 -19.56
CA LEU A 31 8.03 -6.59 -19.79
C LEU A 31 8.01 -5.06 -19.74
N PHE A 32 6.87 -4.42 -20.05
CA PHE A 32 6.73 -2.96 -20.00
C PHE A 32 6.09 -2.46 -18.70
N ASP A 33 5.76 -3.34 -17.77
CA ASP A 33 5.27 -2.93 -16.45
C ASP A 33 6.43 -2.52 -15.55
N HIS A 34 6.25 -1.47 -14.75
CA HIS A 34 7.27 -0.95 -13.84
C HIS A 34 7.78 -2.01 -12.85
N SER A 35 6.96 -3.04 -12.59
CA SER A 35 7.30 -4.20 -11.75
C SER A 35 8.47 -5.03 -12.26
N THR A 36 8.74 -5.02 -13.57
CA THR A 36 9.83 -5.80 -14.19
C THR A 36 11.21 -5.21 -13.90
N PHE A 37 11.30 -3.91 -13.64
CA PHE A 37 12.56 -3.29 -13.20
C PHE A 37 13.00 -3.82 -11.83
N LEU A 38 12.03 -4.08 -10.94
CA LEU A 38 12.26 -4.67 -9.63
C LEU A 38 12.25 -6.21 -9.65
N ALA A 39 12.17 -6.85 -10.83
CA ALA A 39 12.12 -8.30 -10.95
C ALA A 39 13.29 -9.02 -10.26
N PRO A 40 14.55 -8.54 -10.32
CA PRO A 40 15.65 -9.19 -9.58
C PRO A 40 15.47 -9.15 -8.06
N VAL A 41 15.04 -8.02 -7.52
CA VAL A 41 14.76 -7.88 -6.08
C VAL A 41 13.60 -8.79 -5.68
N ASN A 42 12.52 -8.77 -6.45
CA ASN A 42 11.34 -9.62 -6.22
C ASN A 42 11.68 -11.11 -6.37
N MET A 43 12.56 -11.48 -7.31
CA MET A 43 13.05 -12.84 -7.49
C MET A 43 13.74 -13.33 -6.21
N PHE A 44 14.68 -12.56 -5.68
CA PHE A 44 15.39 -12.93 -4.45
C PHE A 44 14.46 -12.96 -3.24
N MET A 45 13.65 -11.92 -3.03
CA MET A 45 12.71 -11.86 -1.90
C MET A 45 11.77 -13.06 -1.89
N THR A 46 11.25 -13.43 -3.06
CA THR A 46 10.26 -14.48 -3.15
C THR A 46 10.83 -15.87 -3.34
N GLY A 47 12.06 -16.00 -3.85
CA GLY A 47 12.80 -17.26 -3.94
C GLY A 47 13.37 -17.71 -2.61
N PHE A 48 13.74 -16.77 -1.73
CA PHE A 48 14.14 -17.08 -0.35
C PHE A 48 12.97 -17.07 0.65
N SER A 49 11.78 -16.66 0.23
CA SER A 49 10.59 -16.67 1.09
C SER A 49 10.04 -18.10 1.26
N LYS A 50 9.73 -18.46 2.50
CA LYS A 50 9.06 -19.72 2.85
C LYS A 50 7.56 -19.73 2.53
N LEU A 51 6.99 -18.60 2.13
CA LEU A 51 5.55 -18.49 1.90
C LEU A 51 5.14 -19.18 0.58
N PRO A 52 4.08 -20.00 0.61
CA PRO A 52 3.56 -20.62 -0.60
C PRO A 52 3.06 -19.57 -1.59
N ASN A 53 3.18 -19.89 -2.89
CA ASN A 53 2.70 -19.04 -3.96
C ASN A 53 1.17 -19.18 -4.12
N GLN A 54 0.43 -18.53 -3.23
CA GLN A 54 -1.02 -18.54 -3.20
C GLN A 54 -1.58 -17.13 -2.96
N PRO A 55 -2.75 -16.79 -3.54
CA PRO A 55 -3.33 -15.45 -3.40
C PRO A 55 -3.87 -15.15 -2.00
N PHE A 56 -4.37 -16.18 -1.31
CA PHE A 56 -4.96 -16.06 0.01
C PHE A 56 -4.25 -17.03 0.95
N PHE A 57 -3.84 -16.52 2.11
CA PHE A 57 -3.26 -17.32 3.17
C PHE A 57 -4.29 -17.54 4.27
N ASP A 58 -4.17 -18.66 4.97
CA ASP A 58 -5.01 -18.90 6.14
C ASP A 58 -4.60 -17.95 7.26
N VAL A 59 -5.57 -17.22 7.79
CA VAL A 59 -5.36 -16.22 8.85
C VAL A 59 -4.84 -16.88 10.13
N ALA A 60 -5.13 -18.17 10.34
CA ALA A 60 -4.57 -18.95 11.45
C ALA A 60 -3.04 -19.06 11.42
N GLN A 61 -2.41 -18.83 10.26
CA GLN A 61 -0.94 -18.84 10.12
C GLN A 61 -0.27 -17.58 10.67
N PHE A 62 -1.04 -16.54 10.96
CA PHE A 62 -0.56 -15.23 11.42
C PHE A 62 -1.17 -14.92 12.80
N PRO A 63 -0.67 -15.56 13.89
CA PRO A 63 -1.19 -15.32 15.23
C PRO A 63 -1.11 -13.85 15.67
N GLU A 64 -0.20 -13.07 15.08
CA GLU A 64 -0.08 -11.63 15.27
C GLU A 64 -1.30 -10.83 14.80
N LEU A 65 -2.14 -11.39 13.93
CA LEU A 65 -3.40 -10.76 13.51
C LEU A 65 -4.54 -10.99 14.51
N LYS A 66 -4.35 -11.90 15.47
CA LYS A 66 -5.39 -12.24 16.44
C LYS A 66 -5.80 -11.06 17.33
N PRO A 67 -4.88 -10.24 17.89
CA PRO A 67 -5.27 -9.05 18.64
C PRO A 67 -6.07 -8.05 17.80
N LEU A 68 -5.76 -7.91 16.51
CA LEU A 68 -6.51 -7.03 15.60
C LEU A 68 -7.93 -7.57 15.34
N GLN A 69 -8.06 -8.89 15.19
CA GLN A 69 -9.37 -9.55 15.05
C GLN A 69 -10.18 -9.47 16.33
N ASP A 70 -9.57 -9.65 17.51
CA ASP A 70 -10.29 -9.64 18.78
C ASP A 70 -10.78 -8.21 19.12
N ASN A 71 -10.05 -7.17 18.71
CA ASN A 71 -10.33 -5.77 19.05
C ASN A 71 -10.90 -4.95 17.87
N TRP A 72 -11.38 -5.59 16.80
CA TRP A 72 -11.82 -4.89 15.58
C TRP A 72 -12.94 -3.86 15.82
N GLN A 73 -13.81 -4.12 16.79
CA GLN A 73 -14.91 -3.21 17.16
C GLN A 73 -14.39 -1.95 17.84
N VAL A 74 -13.46 -2.10 18.78
CA VAL A 74 -12.81 -0.98 19.48
C VAL A 74 -12.08 -0.09 18.48
N ILE A 75 -11.27 -0.69 17.60
CA ILE A 75 -10.54 0.04 16.55
C ILE A 75 -11.51 0.80 15.63
N ARG A 76 -12.63 0.18 15.25
CA ARG A 76 -13.68 0.82 14.44
C ARG A 76 -14.32 1.99 15.17
N GLU A 77 -14.65 1.83 16.45
CA GLU A 77 -15.26 2.88 17.27
C GLU A 77 -14.32 4.07 17.44
N GLU A 78 -13.04 3.82 17.72
CA GLU A 78 -12.00 4.85 17.77
C GLU A 78 -11.89 5.61 16.44
N ALA A 79 -11.89 4.89 15.31
CA ALA A 79 -11.84 5.50 13.98
C ALA A 79 -13.07 6.38 13.68
N ILE A 80 -14.28 5.93 14.04
CA ILE A 80 -15.51 6.72 13.90
C ILE A 80 -15.48 7.96 14.78
N GLN A 81 -15.02 7.81 16.03
CA GLN A 81 -14.90 8.93 16.95
C GLN A 81 -13.89 9.97 16.42
N LEU A 82 -12.72 9.53 15.95
CA LEU A 82 -11.72 10.41 15.32
C LEU A 82 -12.29 11.15 14.10
N GLN A 83 -13.04 10.45 13.24
CA GLN A 83 -13.69 11.10 12.08
C GLN A 83 -14.65 12.21 12.52
N SER A 84 -15.42 12.00 13.60
CA SER A 84 -16.35 12.99 14.13
C SER A 84 -15.63 14.23 14.67
N GLN A 85 -14.48 14.05 15.33
CA GLN A 85 -13.67 15.14 15.87
C GLN A 85 -13.04 15.98 14.75
N ILE A 86 -12.53 15.35 13.69
CA ILE A 86 -11.95 16.04 12.54
C ILE A 86 -13.00 16.94 11.88
N LYS A 87 -14.21 16.44 11.65
CA LYS A 87 -15.32 17.24 11.08
C LYS A 87 -15.74 18.39 11.99
N ALA A 88 -15.73 18.17 13.30
CA ALA A 88 -16.02 19.24 14.27
C ALA A 88 -14.95 20.34 14.23
N ALA A 89 -13.67 19.98 14.16
CA ALA A 89 -12.56 20.93 14.05
C ALA A 89 -12.62 21.74 12.76
N GLU A 90 -12.92 21.11 11.62
CA GLU A 90 -13.11 21.79 10.32
C GLU A 90 -14.25 22.81 10.38
N LYS A 91 -15.39 22.44 10.99
CA LYS A 91 -16.53 23.35 11.19
C LYS A 91 -16.16 24.56 12.04
N ILE A 92 -15.41 24.35 13.14
CA ILE A 92 -14.94 25.43 14.02
C ILE A 92 -13.99 26.36 13.24
N MET A 93 -13.05 25.79 12.49
CA MET A 93 -12.12 26.58 11.67
C MET A 93 -12.86 27.42 10.62
N MET A 94 -13.87 26.86 9.96
CA MET A 94 -14.72 27.60 9.01
C MET A 94 -15.53 28.71 9.70
N GLN A 95 -16.04 28.48 10.91
CA GLN A 95 -16.72 29.51 11.70
C GLN A 95 -15.77 30.67 12.09
N VAL A 96 -14.55 30.35 12.52
CA VAL A 96 -13.52 31.34 12.87
C VAL A 96 -13.10 32.16 11.64
N LEU A 97 -12.94 31.52 10.48
CA LEU A 97 -12.61 32.20 9.23
C LEU A 97 -13.75 33.11 8.78
N THR A 98 -14.99 32.63 8.86
CA THR A 98 -16.20 33.44 8.54
C THR A 98 -16.33 34.64 9.48
N HIS A 99 -16.11 34.44 10.78
CA HIS A 99 -16.15 35.51 11.77
C HIS A 99 -15.05 36.55 11.52
N SER A 100 -13.81 36.11 11.24
CA SER A 100 -12.68 36.99 10.92
C SER A 100 -12.94 37.83 9.66
N LEU A 101 -13.51 37.23 8.60
CA LEU A 101 -13.88 37.95 7.38
C LEU A 101 -14.99 38.97 7.64
N ASN A 102 -16.00 38.63 8.44
CA ASN A 102 -17.08 39.55 8.79
C ASN A 102 -16.58 40.74 9.63
N VAL A 103 -15.71 40.50 10.62
CA VAL A 103 -15.07 41.56 11.42
C VAL A 103 -14.20 42.47 10.54
N ALA A 104 -13.39 41.92 9.63
CA ALA A 104 -12.58 42.71 8.71
C ALA A 104 -13.44 43.58 7.76
N GLY A 105 -14.57 43.04 7.28
CA GLY A 105 -15.53 43.79 6.46
C GLY A 105 -16.22 44.93 7.23
N ASN A 106 -16.52 44.73 8.51
CA ASN A 106 -17.24 45.70 9.35
C ASN A 106 -16.35 46.84 9.90
N VAL A 107 -15.02 46.66 9.91
CA VAL A 107 -14.04 47.69 10.32
C VAL A 107 -13.68 48.65 9.17
N SER A 108 -14.08 48.31 7.93
CA SER A 108 -13.78 49.10 6.72
C SER A 108 -14.88 50.12 6.35
N THR A 109 -15.88 50.30 7.21
CA THR A 109 -16.97 51.29 7.11
C THR A 109 -16.98 52.21 8.32
#